data_AF-A0A0F9M1Q6-F1
#
_entry.id   AF-A0A0F9M1Q6-F1
#
_cell.length_a   1.000
_cell.length_b   1.000
_cell.length_c   1.000
_cell.angle_alpha   90.00
_cell.angle_beta   90.00
_cell.angle_gamma   90.00
#
_symmetry.space_group_name_H-M   'P 1'
#
loop_
_entity.id
_entity.type
_entity.pdbx_description
1 polymer ?
#
loop_
_entity_poly.entity_id
_entity_poly.type
_entity_poly.pdbx_seq_one_letter_code
_entity_poly.pdbx_strand_id
1 'polypeptide(L)'
;MALPQFRKYILVNNSGQTITFNNNGRINIKETAIHFNTTTGKVVYTQLADDDLGFIAGQADTNGSERVGDNEVDNTSNLYVESQVQVEITHDEGTLADGTFDLYMAMGDASGELETDASGYASAEANKLHILGSLIWESNGLDDEVMRSQIFHIG
;
A
#
# COMPACT_ATOMS: atom_id res chain seq x y z
N MET A 1 4.86 -16.47 -8.05
CA MET A 1 5.63 -16.51 -6.80
C MET A 1 4.61 -16.72 -5.69
N ALA A 2 4.67 -17.85 -4.97
CA ALA A 2 3.70 -18.13 -3.91
C ALA A 2 3.58 -16.94 -2.95
N LEU A 3 2.34 -16.61 -2.56
CA LEU A 3 2.08 -15.48 -1.68
C LEU A 3 2.86 -15.64 -0.36
N PRO A 4 3.48 -14.55 0.15
CA PRO A 4 4.13 -14.55 1.46
C PRO A 4 3.17 -14.97 2.58
N GLN A 5 3.70 -15.59 3.64
CA GLN A 5 2.91 -15.97 4.81
C GLN A 5 2.44 -14.73 5.57
N PHE A 6 3.35 -13.79 5.80
CA PHE A 6 3.06 -12.48 6.37
C PHE A 6 3.51 -11.41 5.38
N ARG A 7 2.71 -10.36 5.22
CA ARG A 7 3.11 -9.21 4.40
C ARG A 7 2.52 -7.92 4.93
N LYS A 8 3.20 -6.83 4.58
CA LYS A 8 2.77 -5.47 4.89
C LYS A 8 3.18 -4.55 3.75
N TYR A 9 2.41 -3.49 3.56
CA TYR A 9 2.64 -2.54 2.48
C TYR A 9 3.35 -1.30 2.99
N ILE A 10 4.24 -0.76 2.16
CA ILE A 10 4.93 0.49 2.43
C ILE A 10 4.73 1.39 1.22
N LEU A 11 4.19 2.58 1.45
CA LEU A 11 4.10 3.60 0.43
C LEU A 11 5.24 4.61 0.61
N VAL A 12 5.95 4.91 -0.46
CA VAL A 12 6.96 5.97 -0.49
C VAL A 12 6.44 7.11 -1.36
N ASN A 13 6.39 8.30 -0.78
CA ASN A 13 6.05 9.51 -1.52
C ASN A 13 7.25 9.99 -2.33
N ASN A 14 7.32 9.61 -3.60
CA ASN A 14 8.33 10.08 -4.55
C ASN A 14 7.74 11.13 -5.52
N SER A 15 6.71 11.86 -5.09
CA SER A 15 6.00 12.83 -5.94
C SER A 15 6.78 14.13 -6.17
N GLY A 16 7.87 14.35 -5.44
CA GLY A 16 8.58 15.64 -5.42
C GLY A 16 7.93 16.68 -4.52
N GLN A 17 6.79 16.37 -3.86
CA GLN A 17 6.07 17.29 -2.98
C GLN A 17 5.65 16.67 -1.64
N THR A 18 5.21 17.55 -0.74
CA THR A 18 4.59 17.19 0.52
C THR A 18 3.07 17.14 0.37
N ILE A 19 2.43 16.01 0.69
CA ILE A 19 0.97 15.95 0.84
C ILE A 19 0.59 16.27 2.27
N THR A 20 -0.51 16.99 2.49
CA THR A 20 -1.10 17.17 3.82
C THR A 20 -2.44 16.47 3.94
N PHE A 21 -2.73 15.91 5.12
CA PHE A 21 -4.07 15.46 5.46
C PHE A 21 -4.83 16.66 6.03
N ASN A 22 -5.17 17.58 5.13
CA ASN A 22 -6.15 18.62 5.36
C ASN A 22 -7.26 18.46 4.30
N ASN A 23 -8.44 19.06 4.50
CA ASN A 23 -9.57 19.00 3.56
C ASN A 23 -9.80 17.61 2.90
N ASN A 24 -10.05 16.57 3.69
CA ASN A 24 -10.31 15.21 3.18
C ASN A 24 -9.18 14.49 2.41
N GLY A 25 -7.94 14.98 2.43
CA GLY A 25 -6.79 14.22 1.91
C GLY A 25 -6.67 12.83 2.55
N ARG A 26 -6.45 11.78 1.75
CA ARG A 26 -6.40 10.37 2.20
C ARG A 26 -5.31 9.62 1.44
N ILE A 27 -4.70 8.64 2.09
CA ILE A 27 -3.87 7.62 1.46
C ILE A 27 -4.43 6.31 1.96
N ASN A 28 -4.67 5.37 1.06
CA ASN A 28 -5.29 4.11 1.42
C ASN A 28 -4.83 2.97 0.51
N ILE A 29 -4.63 1.80 1.09
CA ILE A 29 -4.29 0.57 0.37
C ILE A 29 -5.40 -0.44 0.57
N LYS A 30 -5.92 -0.94 -0.55
CA LYS A 30 -6.89 -2.02 -0.57
C LYS A 30 -6.24 -3.28 -1.11
N GLU A 31 -6.33 -4.34 -0.32
CA GLU A 31 -5.93 -5.68 -0.76
C GLU A 31 -7.16 -6.58 -0.85
N THR A 32 -7.33 -7.23 -2.00
CA THR A 32 -8.34 -8.28 -2.22
C THR A 32 -7.65 -9.57 -2.62
N ALA A 33 -7.76 -10.58 -1.78
CA ALA A 33 -7.22 -11.90 -2.05
C ALA A 33 -8.23 -12.84 -2.69
N ILE A 34 -7.71 -13.80 -3.43
CA ILE A 34 -8.45 -14.82 -4.16
C ILE A 34 -8.15 -16.18 -3.52
N HIS A 35 -9.20 -16.94 -3.20
CA HIS A 35 -9.08 -18.34 -2.74
C HIS A 35 -10.17 -19.23 -3.30
N PHE A 36 -9.93 -20.54 -3.24
CA PHE A 36 -10.93 -21.54 -3.53
C PHE A 36 -11.67 -21.92 -2.25
N ASN A 37 -12.97 -21.66 -2.21
CA ASN A 37 -13.82 -22.13 -1.13
C ASN A 37 -14.01 -23.65 -1.27
N THR A 38 -13.38 -24.41 -0.38
CA THR A 38 -13.36 -25.88 -0.40
C THR A 38 -14.72 -26.53 -0.17
N THR A 39 -15.64 -25.83 0.50
CA THR A 39 -17.01 -26.31 0.75
C THR A 39 -17.91 -26.16 -0.47
N THR A 40 -17.76 -25.08 -1.24
CA THR A 40 -18.63 -24.75 -2.37
C THR A 40 -18.00 -25.02 -3.74
N GLY A 41 -16.69 -25.23 -3.79
CA GLY A 41 -15.91 -25.39 -5.03
C GLY A 41 -15.79 -24.12 -5.88
N LYS A 42 -16.13 -22.95 -5.32
CA LYS A 42 -16.15 -21.67 -6.04
C LYS A 42 -14.91 -20.83 -5.72
N VAL A 43 -14.51 -20.01 -6.68
CA VAL A 43 -13.55 -18.92 -6.46
C VAL A 43 -14.23 -17.82 -5.65
N VAL A 44 -13.57 -17.38 -4.58
CA VAL A 44 -14.04 -16.32 -3.69
C VAL A 44 -12.99 -15.22 -3.63
N TYR A 45 -13.49 -13.98 -3.61
CA TYR A 45 -12.70 -12.76 -3.42
C TYR A 45 -12.95 -12.25 -2.00
N THR A 46 -11.90 -11.92 -1.28
CA THR A 46 -11.97 -11.45 0.11
C THR A 46 -11.08 -10.23 0.28
N GLN A 47 -11.65 -9.11 0.68
CA GLN A 47 -10.86 -7.94 1.05
C GLN A 47 -10.13 -8.24 2.36
N LEU A 48 -8.80 -8.21 2.34
CA LEU A 48 -7.94 -8.52 3.48
C LEU A 48 -7.51 -7.28 4.24
N ALA A 49 -7.24 -6.19 3.50
CA ALA A 49 -6.78 -4.94 4.07
C ALA A 49 -7.54 -3.77 3.47
N ASP A 50 -7.82 -2.80 4.34
CA ASP A 50 -8.19 -1.41 4.05
C ASP A 50 -7.32 -0.59 5.01
N ASP A 51 -6.14 -0.19 4.55
CA ASP A 51 -5.08 0.36 5.40
C ASP A 51 -4.80 1.82 5.00
N ASP A 52 -5.07 2.75 5.92
CA ASP A 52 -4.83 4.18 5.72
C ASP A 52 -3.35 4.57 5.92
N LEU A 53 -2.48 3.59 6.19
CA LEU A 53 -1.06 3.74 6.44
C LEU A 53 -0.76 4.74 7.57
N GLY A 54 -1.67 4.85 8.54
CA GLY A 54 -1.58 5.79 9.64
C GLY A 54 -1.59 7.26 9.19
N PHE A 55 -2.03 7.56 7.95
CA PHE A 55 -2.17 8.93 7.47
C PHE A 55 -3.45 9.53 8.02
N ILE A 56 -3.31 10.50 8.94
CA ILE A 56 -4.44 11.10 9.67
C ILE A 56 -4.39 12.63 9.67
N ALA A 57 -5.52 13.25 10.03
CA ALA A 57 -5.70 14.70 10.01
C ALA A 57 -4.59 15.51 10.69
N GLY A 58 -4.10 16.53 9.98
CA GLY A 58 -3.02 17.41 10.42
C GLY A 58 -1.61 16.86 10.18
N GLN A 59 -1.47 15.64 9.63
CA GLN A 59 -0.17 15.14 9.21
C GLN A 59 0.24 15.68 7.85
N ALA A 60 1.56 15.78 7.67
CA ALA A 60 2.20 16.00 6.38
C ALA A 60 3.00 14.74 6.00
N ASP A 61 3.01 14.41 4.72
CA ASP A 61 3.78 13.35 4.09
C ASP A 61 4.73 13.97 3.08
N THR A 62 5.96 14.25 3.51
CA THR A 62 6.95 15.01 2.73
C THR A 62 7.53 14.18 1.59
N ASN A 63 8.06 14.82 0.54
CA ASN A 63 8.79 14.07 -0.49
C ASN A 63 9.91 13.21 0.12
N GLY A 64 9.96 11.93 -0.27
CA GLY A 64 10.85 10.90 0.24
C GLY A 64 10.42 10.26 1.56
N SER A 65 9.28 10.65 2.15
CA SER A 65 8.77 9.95 3.34
C SER A 65 8.20 8.59 2.97
N GLU A 66 8.33 7.65 3.91
CA GLU A 66 7.69 6.36 3.84
C GLU A 66 6.56 6.27 4.87
N ARG A 67 5.50 5.57 4.48
CA ARG A 67 4.41 5.15 5.36
C ARG A 67 4.32 3.65 5.35
N VAL A 68 4.69 3.06 6.47
CA VAL A 68 4.60 1.62 6.71
C VAL A 68 3.19 1.32 7.20
N GLY A 69 2.52 0.33 6.58
CA GLY A 69 1.14 -0.02 6.91
C GLY A 69 0.97 -0.47 8.36
N ASP A 70 -0.17 -0.13 8.94
CA ASP A 70 -0.49 -0.53 10.30
C ASP A 70 -0.90 -2.01 10.35
N ASN A 71 -1.47 -2.52 9.26
CA ASN A 71 -2.00 -3.88 9.20
C ASN A 71 -0.99 -4.86 8.58
N GLU A 72 -0.63 -5.88 9.35
CA GLU A 72 0.04 -7.08 8.82
C GLU A 72 -1.02 -8.05 8.30
N VAL A 73 -0.82 -8.53 7.07
CA VAL A 73 -1.71 -9.49 6.43
C VAL A 73 -1.16 -10.90 6.60
N ASP A 74 -1.96 -11.75 7.26
CA ASP A 74 -1.66 -13.16 7.56
C ASP A 74 -2.31 -14.10 6.52
N ASN A 75 -1.49 -14.89 5.83
CA ASN A 75 -1.87 -15.91 4.86
C ASN A 75 -1.58 -17.35 5.33
N THR A 76 -1.28 -17.58 6.61
CA THR A 76 -0.99 -18.92 7.15
C THR A 76 -2.21 -19.86 7.12
N SER A 77 -3.40 -19.30 7.36
CA SER A 77 -4.62 -20.10 7.57
C SER A 77 -5.53 -20.19 6.34
N ASN A 78 -5.59 -19.12 5.54
CA ASN A 78 -6.57 -18.99 4.46
C ASN A 78 -6.06 -19.45 3.08
N LEU A 79 -4.75 -19.73 2.96
CA LEU A 79 -4.10 -20.29 1.76
C LEU A 79 -4.55 -19.58 0.46
N TYR A 80 -4.50 -18.25 0.46
CA TYR A 80 -4.80 -17.46 -0.72
C TYR A 80 -3.84 -17.83 -1.87
N VAL A 81 -4.37 -17.86 -3.09
CA VAL A 81 -3.60 -18.25 -4.29
C VAL A 81 -3.07 -17.05 -5.05
N GLU A 82 -3.75 -15.91 -4.93
CA GLU A 82 -3.39 -14.64 -5.57
C GLU A 82 -3.96 -13.50 -4.72
N SER A 83 -3.34 -12.32 -4.80
CA SER A 83 -3.86 -11.10 -4.25
C SER A 83 -3.77 -9.92 -5.21
N GLN A 84 -4.74 -9.04 -5.10
CA GLN A 84 -4.89 -7.82 -5.90
C GLN A 84 -4.77 -6.62 -4.98
N VAL A 85 -3.79 -5.76 -5.22
CA VAL A 85 -3.51 -4.58 -4.40
C VAL A 85 -3.75 -3.31 -5.22
N GLN A 86 -4.43 -2.34 -4.63
CA GLN A 86 -4.66 -1.02 -5.23
C GLN A 86 -4.37 0.07 -4.21
N VAL A 87 -3.64 1.09 -4.64
CA VAL A 87 -3.42 2.32 -3.88
C VAL A 87 -4.45 3.35 -4.32
N GLU A 88 -5.05 4.04 -3.36
CA GLU A 88 -5.95 5.16 -3.54
C GLU A 88 -5.38 6.36 -2.78
N ILE A 89 -5.22 7.48 -3.46
CA ILE A 89 -4.79 8.74 -2.85
C ILE A 89 -5.84 9.79 -3.18
N THR A 90 -6.29 10.50 -2.15
CA THR A 90 -7.07 11.73 -2.26
C THR A 90 -6.15 12.89 -1.93
N HIS A 91 -5.99 13.82 -2.86
CA HIS A 91 -5.16 15.00 -2.69
C HIS A 91 -5.90 16.13 -1.98
N ASP A 92 -5.11 17.10 -1.52
CA ASP A 92 -5.48 18.25 -0.72
C ASP A 92 -5.09 19.54 -1.46
N GLU A 93 -5.91 20.59 -1.36
CA GLU A 93 -5.87 21.86 -2.10
C GLU A 93 -4.48 22.34 -2.59
N GLY A 94 -4.39 22.64 -3.89
CA GLY A 94 -3.60 23.80 -4.34
C GLY A 94 -2.16 23.60 -4.82
N THR A 95 -1.71 22.42 -5.26
CA THR A 95 -0.43 22.33 -6.00
C THR A 95 -0.47 21.43 -7.24
N LEU A 96 0.11 21.95 -8.34
CA LEU A 96 0.20 21.38 -9.71
C LEU A 96 1.20 20.22 -9.83
N ALA A 97 1.40 19.44 -8.79
CA ALA A 97 2.51 18.51 -8.77
C ALA A 97 2.13 17.15 -9.31
N ASP A 98 2.58 16.87 -10.53
CA ASP A 98 2.64 15.51 -11.07
C ASP A 98 3.79 14.75 -10.39
N GLY A 99 3.60 13.47 -10.09
CA GLY A 99 4.59 12.68 -9.35
C GLY A 99 4.26 11.20 -9.25
N THR A 100 5.04 10.45 -8.46
CA THR A 100 4.83 9.02 -8.26
C THR A 100 4.79 8.65 -6.79
N PHE A 101 3.86 7.77 -6.43
CA PHE A 101 3.85 7.06 -5.16
C PHE A 101 4.23 5.61 -5.42
N ASP A 102 5.35 5.20 -4.86
CA ASP A 102 5.87 3.85 -5.06
C ASP A 102 5.39 2.95 -3.94
N LEU A 103 4.84 1.80 -4.32
CA LEU A 103 4.34 0.80 -3.40
C LEU A 103 5.35 -0.35 -3.30
N TYR A 104 5.79 -0.60 -2.08
CA TYR A 104 6.64 -1.71 -1.70
C TYR A 104 5.89 -2.71 -0.83
N MET A 105 6.38 -3.94 -0.81
CA MET A 105 5.90 -5.00 0.06
C MET A 105 7.06 -5.52 0.91
N ALA A 106 6.84 -5.52 2.22
CA ALA A 106 7.59 -6.32 3.17
C ALA A 106 6.92 -7.70 3.29
N MET A 107 7.72 -8.74 3.37
CA MET A 107 7.38 -10.15 3.40
C MET A 107 8.08 -10.85 4.57
N GLY A 108 7.38 -11.78 5.22
CA GLY A 108 7.93 -12.59 6.29
C GLY A 108 7.38 -14.01 6.28
N ASP A 109 8.11 -14.91 6.94
CA ASP A 109 7.70 -16.29 7.22
C ASP A 109 7.16 -16.48 8.65
N ALA A 110 7.28 -15.46 9.51
CA ALA A 110 6.67 -15.38 10.83
C ALA A 110 6.13 -13.97 11.11
N SER A 111 5.10 -13.89 11.96
CA SER A 111 4.54 -12.62 12.41
C SER A 111 5.57 -11.84 13.25
N GLY A 112 5.71 -10.53 12.99
CA GLY A 112 6.72 -9.69 13.65
C GLY A 112 8.17 -9.94 13.20
N GLU A 113 8.36 -10.70 12.12
CA GLU A 113 9.65 -10.91 11.46
C GLU A 113 9.65 -10.38 10.02
N LEU A 114 8.81 -9.38 9.73
CA LEU A 114 8.85 -8.69 8.43
C LEU A 114 10.19 -7.95 8.27
N GLU A 115 10.62 -7.66 7.04
CA GLU A 115 11.88 -6.92 6.84
C GLU A 115 11.82 -5.50 7.45
N THR A 116 10.63 -4.95 7.65
CA THR A 116 10.40 -3.68 8.38
C THR A 116 10.64 -3.79 9.88
N ASP A 117 10.55 -4.99 10.45
CA ASP A 117 10.75 -5.25 11.89
C ASP A 117 12.22 -5.52 12.22
N ALA A 118 13.06 -5.73 11.20
CA ALA A 118 14.46 -6.06 11.36
C ALA A 118 15.26 -4.91 12.01
N SER A 119 16.13 -5.26 12.96
CA SER A 119 17.10 -4.32 13.53
C SER A 119 18.05 -3.83 12.42
N GLY A 120 17.89 -2.57 12.02
CA GLY A 120 18.64 -1.98 10.91
C GLY A 120 17.83 -1.72 9.64
N TYR A 121 16.51 -1.91 9.67
CA TYR A 121 15.63 -1.33 8.66
C TYR A 121 15.83 0.20 8.61
N ALA A 122 16.09 0.72 7.40
CA ALA A 122 16.39 2.13 7.17
C ALA A 122 15.34 2.80 6.27
N SER A 123 15.00 2.17 5.15
CA SER A 123 13.86 2.52 4.31
C SER A 123 13.56 1.42 3.29
N ALA A 124 12.36 1.44 2.68
CA ALA A 124 11.99 0.46 1.66
C ALA A 124 13.01 0.40 0.49
N GLU A 125 13.46 1.57 0.03
CA GLU A 125 14.44 1.71 -1.04
C GLU A 125 15.85 1.27 -0.62
N ALA A 126 16.32 1.69 0.56
CA ALA A 126 17.65 1.37 1.06
C ALA A 126 17.79 -0.14 1.35
N ASN A 127 16.73 -0.74 1.85
CA ASN A 127 16.64 -2.17 2.14
C ASN A 127 16.24 -3.01 0.91
N LYS A 128 15.97 -2.37 -0.24
CA LYS A 128 15.63 -3.02 -1.53
C LYS A 128 14.44 -3.96 -1.40
N LEU A 129 13.38 -3.51 -0.71
CA LEU A 129 12.15 -4.27 -0.62
C LEU A 129 11.53 -4.51 -1.99
N HIS A 130 10.62 -5.48 -2.06
CA HIS A 130 9.95 -5.82 -3.30
C HIS A 130 9.02 -4.69 -3.74
N ILE A 131 9.29 -4.08 -4.89
CA ILE A 131 8.39 -3.08 -5.48
C ILE A 131 7.21 -3.78 -6.16
N LEU A 132 5.99 -3.42 -5.76
CA LEU A 132 4.75 -3.90 -6.37
C LEU A 132 4.38 -3.08 -7.60
N GLY A 133 4.62 -1.78 -7.54
CA GLY A 133 4.34 -0.85 -8.62
C GLY A 133 4.23 0.57 -8.11
N SER A 134 3.70 1.46 -8.95
CA SER A 134 3.56 2.87 -8.63
C SER A 134 2.21 3.42 -9.05
N LEU A 135 1.71 4.37 -8.28
CA LEU A 135 0.65 5.28 -8.68
C LEU A 135 1.32 6.52 -9.28
N ILE A 136 1.08 6.75 -10.57
CA ILE A 136 1.38 8.04 -11.17
C ILE A 136 0.25 8.98 -10.79
N TRP A 137 0.61 10.08 -10.17
CA TRP A 137 -0.27 11.17 -9.81
C TRP A 137 -0.11 12.29 -10.82
N GLU A 138 -1.23 12.78 -11.38
CA GLU A 138 -1.26 13.89 -12.34
C GLU A 138 -2.30 14.93 -11.89
N SER A 139 -1.90 15.96 -11.15
CA SER A 139 -2.89 16.90 -10.59
C SER A 139 -3.63 17.62 -11.72
N ASN A 140 -4.96 17.63 -11.68
CA ASN A 140 -5.77 18.43 -12.60
C ASN A 140 -6.03 19.86 -12.09
N GLY A 141 -5.40 20.23 -10.96
CA GLY A 141 -5.46 21.55 -10.33
C GLY A 141 -6.74 21.82 -9.56
N LEU A 142 -7.56 20.79 -9.31
CA LEU A 142 -8.75 20.84 -8.47
C LEU A 142 -8.44 20.29 -7.06
N ASP A 143 -9.30 20.68 -6.11
CA ASP A 143 -9.29 20.15 -4.75
C ASP A 143 -10.01 18.79 -4.69
N ASP A 144 -9.72 17.97 -3.67
CA ASP A 144 -10.34 16.66 -3.41
C ASP A 144 -10.20 15.63 -4.56
N GLU A 145 -9.14 15.74 -5.37
CA GLU A 145 -8.91 14.78 -6.45
C GLU A 145 -8.61 13.39 -5.90
N VAL A 146 -9.26 12.36 -6.45
CA VAL A 146 -9.01 10.95 -6.08
C VAL A 146 -8.36 10.24 -7.24
N MET A 147 -7.18 9.68 -7.03
CA MET A 147 -6.51 8.81 -7.98
C MET A 147 -6.31 7.41 -7.41
N ARG A 148 -6.34 6.44 -8.32
CA ARG A 148 -6.16 5.04 -8.00
C ARG A 148 -5.12 4.45 -8.92
N SER A 149 -4.29 3.58 -8.37
CA SER A 149 -3.34 2.83 -9.17
C SER A 149 -4.07 1.82 -10.05
N GLN A 150 -3.36 1.31 -11.05
CA GLN A 150 -3.71 0.00 -11.60
C GLN A 150 -3.71 -1.06 -10.49
N ILE A 151 -4.39 -2.17 -10.73
CA ILE A 151 -4.37 -3.31 -9.82
C ILE A 151 -3.01 -4.01 -9.95
N PHE A 152 -2.29 -4.13 -8.84
CA PHE A 152 -1.07 -4.90 -8.74
C PHE A 152 -1.40 -6.34 -8.35
N HIS A 153 -0.93 -7.30 -9.12
CA HIS A 153 -1.19 -8.72 -8.89
C HIS A 153 0.00 -9.37 -8.19
N ILE A 154 -0.29 -10.14 -7.14
CA ILE A 154 0.70 -10.89 -6.35
C ILE A 154 0.28 -12.36 -6.36
N GLY A 155 1.12 -13.25 -6.92
CA GLY A 155 0.88 -14.70 -7.03
C GLY A 155 2.02 -15.42 -7.73
#